data_AF-A0A099DAQ5-F1
#
_entry.id   AF-A0A099DAQ5-F1
#
_cell.length_a   1.000
_cell.length_b   1.000
_cell.length_c   1.000
_cell.angle_alpha   90.00
_cell.angle_beta   90.00
_cell.angle_gamma   90.00
#
_symmetry.space_group_name_H-M   'P 1'
#
loop_
_entity.id
_entity.type
_entity.pdbx_description
1 polymer ?
#
loop_
_entity_poly.entity_id
_entity_poly.type
_entity_poly.pdbx_seq_one_letter_code
_entity_poly.pdbx_strand_id
1 'polypeptide(L)'
;MGELAERLDRIRVRASAPGVDLEAELRNRSEVTLTFGESAYEFVDERFLERALAGLARRLYTGWVRQYREAISTTNLNIEPNDQHDTDFEAEMRAVEVSVESDDGRITISTVGMQDFNASIRRGTVRELSEREFVSRVAELTPRLIQRFQAEVAELKVRYYG
;
A
#
# COMPACT_ATOMS: atom_id res chain seq x y z
N MET A 1 -10.22 15.35 -20.50
CA MET A 1 -9.97 14.28 -19.49
C MET A 1 -8.95 13.35 -20.09
N GLY A 2 -7.68 13.25 -19.71
CA GLY A 2 -6.82 13.97 -18.80
C GLY A 2 -5.54 13.14 -18.83
N GLU A 3 -4.61 13.43 -19.74
CA GLU A 3 -3.45 12.58 -20.09
C GLU A 3 -2.66 12.08 -18.87
N LEU A 4 -2.61 12.90 -17.82
CA LEU A 4 -2.03 12.54 -16.53
C LEU A 4 -2.79 11.40 -15.83
N ALA A 5 -4.12 11.43 -15.78
CA ALA A 5 -4.92 10.39 -15.16
C ALA A 5 -4.70 9.02 -15.84
N GLU A 6 -4.68 9.00 -17.18
CA GLU A 6 -4.38 7.78 -17.94
C GLU A 6 -2.95 7.29 -17.76
N ARG A 7 -1.98 8.19 -17.54
CA ARG A 7 -0.60 7.81 -17.21
C ARG A 7 -0.51 7.22 -15.80
N LEU A 8 -1.21 7.80 -14.84
CA LEU A 8 -1.28 7.29 -13.47
C LEU A 8 -1.97 5.91 -13.40
N ASP A 9 -2.97 5.65 -14.25
CA ASP A 9 -3.63 4.33 -14.33
C ASP A 9 -2.72 3.27 -14.95
N ARG A 10 -1.78 3.69 -15.80
CA ARG A 10 -0.78 2.82 -16.42
C ARG A 10 0.42 2.52 -15.52
N ILE A 11 0.56 3.16 -14.36
CA ILE A 11 1.64 2.85 -13.40
C ILE A 11 1.50 1.39 -12.96
N ARG A 12 2.57 0.64 -13.18
CA ARG A 12 2.71 -0.74 -12.72
C ARG A 12 3.99 -0.86 -11.93
N VAL A 13 3.85 -1.38 -10.71
CA VAL A 13 4.99 -1.56 -9.80
C VAL A 13 4.99 -3.00 -9.37
N ARG A 14 6.14 -3.66 -9.54
CA ARG A 14 6.35 -5.03 -9.08
C ARG A 14 7.42 -5.03 -8.00
N ALA A 15 7.22 -5.84 -6.99
CA ALA A 15 8.17 -6.06 -5.91
C ALA A 15 8.19 -7.54 -5.52
N SER A 16 9.36 -8.04 -5.17
CA SER A 16 9.52 -9.36 -4.54
C SER A 16 9.95 -9.19 -3.09
N ALA A 17 9.54 -10.14 -2.23
CA ALA A 17 10.02 -10.23 -0.86
C ALA A 17 11.34 -11.02 -0.82
N PRO A 18 12.36 -10.56 -0.07
CA PRO A 18 13.59 -11.33 0.07
C PRO A 18 13.36 -12.54 1.00
N GLY A 19 13.91 -13.70 0.62
CA GLY A 19 13.91 -14.90 1.45
C GLY A 19 12.68 -15.80 1.33
N VAL A 20 11.72 -15.44 0.49
CA VAL A 20 10.59 -16.27 0.07
C VAL A 20 10.29 -15.94 -1.39
N ASP A 21 9.87 -16.93 -2.18
CA ASP A 21 9.29 -16.65 -3.49
C ASP A 21 7.89 -16.07 -3.28
N LEU A 22 7.83 -14.78 -2.98
CA LEU A 22 6.59 -14.01 -2.87
C LEU A 22 6.75 -12.71 -3.65
N GLU A 23 5.88 -12.52 -4.62
CA GLU A 23 5.84 -11.34 -5.48
C GLU A 23 4.52 -10.62 -5.33
N ALA A 24 4.57 -9.29 -5.46
CA ALA A 24 3.39 -8.45 -5.51
C ALA A 24 3.47 -7.48 -6.69
N GLU A 25 2.32 -7.23 -7.32
CA GLU A 25 2.16 -6.25 -8.40
C GLU A 25 1.04 -5.27 -8.03
N LEU A 26 1.35 -3.98 -8.03
CA LEU A 26 0.39 -2.88 -7.95
C LEU A 26 0.09 -2.36 -9.36
N ARG A 27 -1.20 -2.28 -9.71
CA ARG A 27 -1.71 -1.72 -10.97
C ARG A 27 -2.96 -0.88 -10.71
N ASN A 28 -3.38 -0.07 -11.69
CA ASN A 28 -4.61 0.72 -11.61
C ASN A 28 -4.73 1.52 -10.29
N ARG A 29 -3.60 2.03 -9.79
CA ARG A 29 -3.42 2.79 -8.52
C ARG A 29 -3.74 2.06 -7.21
N SER A 30 -4.50 0.97 -7.22
CA SER A 30 -4.97 0.32 -5.99
C SER A 30 -5.15 -1.20 -6.08
N GLU A 31 -5.10 -1.77 -7.28
CA GLU A 31 -5.20 -3.22 -7.44
C GLU A 31 -3.85 -3.86 -7.14
N VAL A 32 -3.80 -4.69 -6.10
CA VAL A 32 -2.64 -5.51 -5.79
C VAL A 32 -2.91 -6.97 -6.08
N THR A 33 -2.00 -7.60 -6.82
CA THR A 33 -1.94 -9.05 -6.99
C THR A 33 -0.75 -9.58 -6.21
N LEU A 34 -0.95 -10.66 -5.46
CA LEU A 34 0.09 -11.36 -4.71
C LEU A 34 0.25 -12.77 -5.30
N THR A 35 1.49 -13.19 -5.54
CA THR A 35 1.81 -14.48 -6.14
C THR A 35 2.90 -15.16 -5.31
N PHE A 36 2.63 -16.38 -4.84
CA PHE A 36 3.65 -17.23 -4.23
C PHE A 36 4.33 -18.09 -5.29
N GLY A 37 5.61 -18.37 -5.10
CA GLY A 37 6.32 -19.42 -5.81
C GLY A 37 5.86 -20.79 -5.36
N GLU A 38 6.28 -21.81 -6.11
CA GLU A 38 5.85 -23.20 -5.88
C GLU A 38 6.12 -23.64 -4.44
N SER A 39 5.06 -24.07 -3.74
CA SER A 39 5.08 -24.51 -2.34
C SER A 39 5.55 -23.47 -1.30
N ALA A 40 5.82 -22.22 -1.70
CA ALA A 40 6.38 -21.22 -0.80
C ALA A 40 5.45 -20.93 0.40
N TYR A 41 4.14 -20.97 0.20
CA TYR A 41 3.16 -20.71 1.26
C TYR A 41 3.16 -21.78 2.37
N GLU A 42 3.38 -23.05 2.02
CA GLU A 42 3.29 -24.17 2.98
C GLU A 42 4.46 -24.22 3.97
N PHE A 43 5.59 -23.64 3.61
CA PHE A 43 6.83 -23.67 4.41
C PHE A 43 7.07 -22.40 5.23
N VAL A 44 6.19 -21.41 5.14
CA VAL A 44 6.39 -20.10 5.76
C VAL A 44 5.48 -19.95 6.98
N ASP A 45 6.00 -19.35 8.05
CA ASP A 45 5.21 -19.03 9.25
C ASP A 45 4.55 -17.65 9.17
N GLU A 46 3.56 -17.41 10.03
CA GLU A 46 2.83 -16.15 10.05
C GLU A 46 3.76 -14.94 10.26
N ARG A 47 4.76 -15.03 11.13
CA ARG A 47 5.67 -13.90 11.45
C ARG A 47 6.57 -13.53 10.29
N PHE A 48 6.92 -14.52 9.48
CA PHE A 48 7.68 -14.29 8.27
C PHE A 48 6.79 -13.62 7.22
N LEU A 49 5.55 -14.09 7.01
CA LEU A 49 4.60 -13.45 6.11
C LEU A 49 4.28 -12.01 6.52
N GLU A 50 4.09 -11.73 7.81
CA GLU A 50 3.90 -10.38 8.33
C GLU A 50 5.02 -9.43 7.88
N ARG A 51 6.28 -9.84 8.06
CA ARG A 51 7.45 -9.08 7.64
C ARG A 51 7.56 -8.95 6.12
N ALA A 52 7.27 -10.02 5.39
CA ALA A 52 7.30 -10.04 3.94
C ALA A 52 6.25 -9.09 3.35
N LEU A 53 5.02 -9.11 3.86
CA LEU A 53 3.92 -8.23 3.45
C LEU A 53 4.23 -6.76 3.75
N ALA A 54 4.70 -6.44 4.96
CA ALA A 54 5.12 -5.09 5.30
C ALA A 54 6.23 -4.58 4.37
N GLY A 55 7.22 -5.43 4.08
CA GLY A 55 8.31 -5.13 3.15
C GLY A 55 7.83 -4.91 1.71
N LEU A 56 6.92 -5.76 1.23
CA LEU A 56 6.31 -5.63 -0.10
C LEU A 56 5.49 -4.35 -0.22
N ALA A 57 4.63 -4.05 0.74
CA ALA A 57 3.82 -2.84 0.76
C ALA A 57 4.69 -1.58 0.66
N ARG A 58 5.77 -1.51 1.46
CA ARG A 58 6.74 -0.42 1.42
C ARG A 58 7.43 -0.28 0.06
N ARG A 59 7.84 -1.40 -0.54
CA ARG A 59 8.50 -1.42 -1.86
C ARG A 59 7.55 -0.98 -2.97
N LEU A 60 6.32 -1.49 -2.96
CA LEU A 60 5.28 -1.11 -3.92
C LEU A 60 4.98 0.38 -3.82
N TYR A 61 4.76 0.90 -2.62
CA TYR A 61 4.49 2.32 -2.43
C TYR A 61 5.67 3.20 -2.85
N THR A 62 6.90 2.83 -2.48
CA THR A 62 8.10 3.56 -2.89
C THR A 62 8.26 3.57 -4.41
N GLY A 63 8.03 2.44 -5.08
CA GLY A 63 8.05 2.35 -6.53
C GLY A 63 6.95 3.18 -7.19
N TRP A 64 5.74 3.20 -6.59
CA TRP A 64 4.62 3.99 -7.06
C TRP A 64 4.88 5.49 -6.93
N VAL A 65 5.37 5.96 -5.78
CA VAL A 65 5.72 7.38 -5.56
C VAL A 65 6.78 7.86 -6.55
N ARG A 66 7.77 7.00 -6.87
CA ARG A 66 8.79 7.34 -7.88
C ARG A 66 8.18 7.55 -9.26
N GLN A 67 7.36 6.61 -9.74
CA GLN A 67 6.67 6.73 -11.03
C GLN A 67 5.66 7.87 -11.05
N TYR A 68 4.97 8.12 -9.94
CA TYR A 68 4.04 9.25 -9.78
C TYR A 68 4.77 10.59 -9.91
N ARG A 69 5.90 10.76 -9.22
CA ARG A 69 6.72 11.98 -9.31
C ARG A 69 7.28 12.19 -10.70
N GLU A 70 7.70 11.12 -11.39
CA GLU A 70 8.13 11.19 -12.79
C GLU A 70 6.98 11.57 -13.74
N ALA A 71 5.77 11.04 -13.50
CA ALA A 71 4.61 11.42 -14.27
C ALA A 71 4.26 12.90 -14.08
N ILE A 72 4.37 13.42 -12.85
CA ILE A 72 4.09 14.83 -12.54
C ILE A 72 5.21 15.76 -13.00
N SER A 73 6.47 15.37 -12.93
CA SER A 73 7.59 16.23 -13.37
C SER A 73 7.50 16.61 -14.85
N THR A 74 6.81 15.80 -15.65
CA THR A 74 6.50 16.12 -17.05
C THR A 74 5.32 17.10 -17.23
N THR A 75 4.71 17.55 -16.14
CA THR A 75 3.64 18.55 -16.11
C THR A 75 4.11 19.81 -15.39
N ASN A 76 3.47 20.96 -15.64
CA ASN A 76 3.76 22.22 -14.95
C ASN A 76 3.13 22.30 -13.54
N LEU A 77 2.74 21.17 -12.94
CA LEU A 77 2.19 21.13 -11.59
C LEU A 77 3.33 21.19 -10.58
N ASN A 78 3.38 22.26 -9.78
CA ASN A 78 4.27 22.32 -8.62
C ASN A 78 3.61 21.55 -7.46
N ILE A 79 4.28 20.50 -7.00
CA ILE A 79 3.87 19.69 -5.84
C ILE A 79 4.83 19.85 -4.66
N GLU A 80 5.79 20.77 -4.75
CA GLU A 80 6.69 21.09 -3.64
C GLU A 80 6.01 22.10 -2.72
N PRO A 81 6.21 21.98 -1.39
CA PRO A 81 5.68 22.93 -0.43
C PRO A 81 6.31 24.31 -0.67
N ASN A 82 5.47 25.34 -0.82
CA ASN A 82 5.93 26.69 -1.13
C ASN A 82 5.92 27.61 0.09
N ASP A 83 5.27 27.19 1.17
CA ASP A 83 5.20 27.93 2.43
C ASP A 83 5.18 27.00 3.65
N GLN A 84 5.11 27.61 4.84
CA GLN A 84 5.04 26.88 6.11
C GLN A 84 3.76 26.05 6.21
N HIS A 85 2.67 26.51 5.61
CA HIS A 85 1.37 25.85 5.67
C HIS A 85 1.38 24.53 4.89
N ASP A 86 1.98 24.52 3.70
CA ASP A 86 2.23 23.31 2.93
C ASP A 86 3.17 22.34 3.67
N THR A 87 4.18 22.89 4.37
CA THR A 87 5.12 22.09 5.17
C THR A 87 4.43 21.41 6.35
N ASP A 88 3.56 22.14 7.05
CA ASP A 88 2.79 21.63 8.19
C ASP A 88 1.75 20.59 7.72
N PHE A 89 1.09 20.83 6.58
CA PHE A 89 0.22 19.86 5.93
C PHE A 89 0.97 18.56 5.58
N GLU A 90 2.16 18.64 4.98
CA GLU A 90 2.96 17.46 4.67
C GLU A 90 3.38 16.69 5.93
N ALA A 91 3.72 17.40 7.01
CA ALA A 91 4.09 16.79 8.28
C ALA A 91 2.90 16.03 8.90
N GLU A 92 1.71 16.64 8.93
CA GLU A 92 0.49 15.97 9.41
C GLU A 92 0.09 14.79 8.52
N MET A 93 0.19 14.93 7.19
CA MET A 93 -0.10 13.84 6.26
C MET A 93 0.82 12.63 6.50
N ARG A 94 2.11 12.86 6.79
CA ARG A 94 3.07 11.79 7.13
C ARG A 94 2.78 11.13 8.48
N ALA A 95 2.02 11.78 9.37
CA ALA A 95 1.62 11.24 10.65
C ALA A 95 0.26 10.51 10.62
N VAL A 96 -0.48 10.56 9.51
CA VAL A 96 -1.77 9.86 9.38
C VAL A 96 -1.59 8.36 9.56
N GLU A 97 -2.22 7.81 10.59
CA GLU A 97 -2.24 6.38 10.87
C GLU A 97 -3.55 5.75 10.39
N VAL A 98 -3.44 4.64 9.68
CA VAL A 98 -4.57 3.95 9.09
C VAL A 98 -4.43 2.46 9.30
N SER A 99 -5.52 1.78 9.65
CA SER A 99 -5.58 0.33 9.80
C SER A 99 -6.84 -0.23 9.16
N VAL A 100 -6.69 -1.38 8.51
CA VAL A 100 -7.79 -2.16 7.94
C VAL A 100 -7.64 -3.63 8.30
N GLU A 101 -8.78 -4.30 8.45
CA GLU A 101 -8.86 -5.70 8.84
C GLU A 101 -9.69 -6.49 7.82
N SER A 102 -9.29 -7.74 7.58
CA SER A 102 -10.05 -8.68 6.74
C SER A 102 -11.40 -8.98 7.37
N ASP A 103 -12.39 -9.34 6.56
CA ASP A 103 -13.77 -9.54 7.06
C ASP A 103 -13.88 -10.65 8.12
N ASP A 104 -12.92 -11.58 8.15
CA ASP A 104 -12.81 -12.67 9.12
C ASP A 104 -11.88 -12.36 10.32
N GLY A 105 -11.33 -11.15 10.41
CA GLY A 105 -10.48 -10.71 11.52
C GLY A 105 -9.13 -11.43 11.61
N ARG A 106 -8.66 -12.02 10.50
CA ARG A 106 -7.43 -12.83 10.48
C ARG A 106 -6.21 -12.05 10.04
N ILE A 107 -6.38 -11.04 9.19
CA ILE A 107 -5.30 -10.26 8.63
C ILE A 107 -5.60 -8.78 8.87
N THR A 108 -4.65 -8.08 9.46
CA THR A 108 -4.70 -6.63 9.66
C THR A 108 -3.51 -6.01 8.93
N ILE A 109 -3.75 -4.95 8.17
CA ILE A 109 -2.69 -4.14 7.56
C ILE A 109 -2.85 -2.72 8.08
N SER A 110 -1.76 -2.14 8.59
CA SER A 110 -1.72 -0.76 9.02
C SER A 110 -0.56 0.00 8.41
N THR A 111 -0.69 1.33 8.38
CA THR A 111 0.39 2.21 7.95
C THR A 111 0.36 3.55 8.65
N VAL A 112 1.55 4.16 8.79
CA VAL A 112 1.73 5.57 9.16
C VAL A 112 2.28 6.31 7.94
N GLY A 113 1.55 7.34 7.48
CA GLY A 113 1.93 8.19 6.36
C GLY A 113 2.12 7.47 5.02
N MET A 114 1.63 6.24 4.89
CA MET A 114 1.95 5.30 3.80
C MET A 114 3.45 4.99 3.68
N GLN A 115 4.25 5.17 4.73
CA GLN A 115 5.70 4.95 4.72
C GLN A 115 6.11 3.76 5.58
N ASP A 116 5.54 3.69 6.77
CA ASP A 116 5.76 2.62 7.72
C ASP A 116 4.56 1.68 7.65
N PHE A 117 4.76 0.50 7.07
CA PHE A 117 3.72 -0.52 6.95
C PHE A 117 3.93 -1.60 7.99
N ASN A 118 2.82 -2.10 8.54
CA ASN A 118 2.80 -3.27 9.40
C ASN A 118 1.69 -4.21 8.92
N ALA A 119 1.94 -5.51 9.02
CA ALA A 119 0.95 -6.55 8.81
C ALA A 119 0.90 -7.43 10.05
N SER A 120 -0.30 -7.81 10.47
CA SER A 120 -0.51 -8.79 11.51
C SER A 120 -1.38 -9.91 10.99
N ILE A 121 -0.98 -11.15 11.27
CA ILE A 121 -1.67 -12.36 10.86
C ILE A 121 -2.00 -13.13 12.13
N ARG A 122 -3.30 -13.37 12.35
CA ARG A 122 -3.78 -14.16 13.48
C ARG A 122 -3.14 -15.55 13.41
N ARG A 123 -2.61 -16.02 14.54
CA ARG A 123 -2.01 -17.36 14.65
C ARG A 123 -2.97 -18.45 14.15
N GLY A 124 -2.45 -19.37 13.35
CA GLY A 124 -3.22 -20.47 12.75
C GLY A 124 -3.79 -20.12 11.37
N THR A 125 -3.76 -18.85 10.96
CA THR A 125 -4.31 -18.42 9.66
C THR A 125 -3.62 -19.13 8.49
N VAL A 126 -2.30 -19.31 8.52
CA VAL A 126 -1.59 -19.99 7.42
C VAL A 126 -1.97 -21.46 7.31
N ARG A 127 -2.36 -22.09 8.41
CA ARG A 127 -2.81 -23.49 8.44
C ARG A 127 -4.27 -23.66 8.05
N GLU A 128 -5.08 -22.64 8.33
CA GLU A 128 -6.53 -22.68 8.14
C GLU A 128 -6.98 -22.14 6.78
N LEU A 129 -6.22 -21.20 6.20
CA LEU A 129 -6.47 -20.68 4.87
C LEU A 129 -5.53 -21.32 3.86
N SER A 130 -6.09 -21.74 2.72
CA SER A 130 -5.30 -22.05 1.54
C SER A 130 -4.57 -20.79 1.04
N GLU A 131 -3.50 -20.98 0.26
CA GLU A 131 -2.76 -19.89 -0.37
C GLU A 131 -3.69 -18.92 -1.12
N ARG A 132 -4.64 -19.47 -1.89
CA ARG A 132 -5.60 -18.67 -2.66
C ARG A 132 -6.51 -17.83 -1.77
N GLU A 133 -6.98 -18.38 -0.66
CA GLU A 133 -7.79 -17.63 0.31
C GLU A 133 -6.96 -16.54 0.95
N PHE A 134 -5.74 -16.84 1.39
CA PHE A 134 -4.82 -15.86 1.96
C PHE A 134 -4.55 -14.70 1.00
N VAL A 135 -4.18 -14.99 -0.25
CA VAL A 135 -3.97 -13.99 -1.31
C VAL A 135 -5.21 -13.12 -1.50
N SER A 136 -6.40 -13.74 -1.56
CA SER A 136 -7.66 -13.01 -1.70
C SER A 136 -7.90 -12.05 -0.53
N ARG A 137 -7.61 -12.47 0.71
CA ARG A 137 -7.74 -11.65 1.91
C ARG A 137 -6.74 -10.50 1.97
N VAL A 138 -5.54 -10.67 1.45
CA VAL A 138 -4.57 -9.56 1.35
C VAL A 138 -4.99 -8.58 0.25
N ALA A 139 -5.46 -9.11 -0.89
CA ALA A 139 -5.88 -8.30 -2.03
C ALA A 139 -7.12 -7.43 -1.71
N GLU A 140 -8.07 -7.91 -0.91
CA GLU A 140 -9.24 -7.10 -0.49
C GLU A 140 -8.86 -5.94 0.43
N LEU A 141 -7.78 -6.07 1.22
CA LEU A 141 -7.38 -5.05 2.20
C LEU A 141 -6.69 -3.85 1.57
N THR A 142 -5.96 -4.06 0.49
CA THR A 142 -5.17 -2.99 -0.12
C THR A 142 -6.01 -1.80 -0.61
N PRO A 143 -7.10 -1.97 -1.40
CA PRO A 143 -7.94 -0.85 -1.81
C PRO A 143 -8.61 -0.18 -0.60
N ARG A 144 -8.99 -0.95 0.44
CA ARG A 144 -9.58 -0.40 1.68
C ARG A 144 -8.58 0.50 2.42
N LEU A 145 -7.31 0.07 2.54
CA LEU A 145 -6.26 0.86 3.19
C LEU A 145 -6.02 2.18 2.45
N ILE A 146 -5.90 2.13 1.12
CA ILE A 146 -5.69 3.30 0.27
C ILE A 146 -6.88 4.27 0.38
N GLN A 147 -8.11 3.76 0.27
CA GLN A 147 -9.31 4.58 0.39
C GLN A 147 -9.41 5.26 1.75
N ARG A 148 -9.11 4.53 2.83
CA ARG A 148 -9.14 5.09 4.18
C ARG A 148 -8.08 6.17 4.38
N PHE A 149 -6.85 5.95 3.90
CA PHE A 149 -5.81 6.99 3.90
C PHE A 149 -6.24 8.22 3.10
N GLN A 150 -6.81 8.04 1.91
CA GLN A 150 -7.29 9.14 1.07
C GLN A 150 -8.40 9.95 1.74
N ALA A 151 -9.30 9.30 2.49
CA ALA A 151 -10.34 9.97 3.25
C ALA A 151 -9.74 10.86 4.36
N GLU A 152 -8.83 10.33 5.18
CA GLU A 152 -8.14 11.08 6.23
C GLU A 152 -7.35 12.28 5.65
N VAL A 153 -6.65 12.07 4.53
CA VAL A 153 -5.92 13.16 3.85
C VAL A 153 -6.88 14.20 3.24
N ALA A 154 -8.06 13.79 2.75
CA ALA A 154 -9.05 14.73 2.24
C ALA A 154 -9.60 15.62 3.37
N GLU A 155 -9.89 15.05 4.54
CA GLU A 155 -10.28 15.81 5.72
C GLU A 155 -9.17 16.76 6.17
N LEU A 156 -7.92 16.30 6.19
CA LEU A 156 -6.76 17.15 6.49
C LEU A 156 -6.65 18.33 5.51
N LYS A 157 -6.83 18.09 4.21
CA LYS A 157 -6.82 19.14 3.19
C LYS A 157 -7.90 20.19 3.41
N VAL A 158 -9.11 19.79 3.80
CA VAL A 158 -10.19 20.74 4.10
C VAL A 158 -9.81 21.63 5.30
N ARG A 159 -9.14 21.09 6.32
CA ARG A 159 -8.70 21.91 7.47
C ARG A 159 -7.64 22.95 7.11
N TYR A 160 -6.76 22.64 6.16
CA TYR A 160 -5.67 23.52 5.76
C TYR A 160 -6.09 24.50 4.64
N TYR A 161 -6.82 24.04 3.62
CA TYR A 161 -7.08 24.81 2.39
C TYR A 161 -8.56 25.11 2.13
N GLY A 162 -9.45 24.66 3.03
CA GLY A 162 -10.91 24.81 2.91
C GLY A 162 -11.48 26.03 3.63
#